data_AF-A0A285MDB2-F1
#
_entry.id   AF-A0A285MDB2-F1
#
_cell.length_a   1.000
_cell.length_b   1.000
_cell.length_c   1.000
_cell.angle_alpha   90.00
_cell.angle_beta   90.00
_cell.angle_gamma   90.00
#
_symmetry.space_group_name_H-M   'P 1'
#
loop_
_entity.id
_entity.type
_entity.pdbx_description
1 polymer ?
#
loop_
_entity_poly.entity_id
_entity_poly.type
_entity_poly.pdbx_seq_one_letter_code
_entity_poly.pdbx_strand_id
1 'polypeptide(L)'
;MNVLKTLKRISLKSFWTLAKLCLRFPFFIFPTLSSTKQCMSTSTEIYGRLHYKNGPANAFRHAFWNYLIAKKCFRWRNNMDVVLVWVEKITNWHENAFPNRELAKKMDLHNNKIGRAIFQEHFSKLESQVIDVLREMTSNAIKIDVETDFTLVKNQLVYIIEDE
;
A
#
# COMPACT_ATOMS: atom_id res chain seq x y z
N MET A 1 -9.27 1.99 -12.29
CA MET A 1 -10.09 2.45 -11.16
C MET A 1 -10.90 3.67 -11.58
N ASN A 2 -12.19 3.73 -11.28
CA ASN A 2 -13.02 4.91 -11.53
C ASN A 2 -13.11 5.73 -10.23
N VAL A 3 -12.45 6.89 -10.20
CA VAL A 3 -12.35 7.75 -9.00
C VAL A 3 -13.73 8.20 -8.51
N LEU A 4 -14.63 8.58 -9.42
CA LEU A 4 -15.98 9.02 -9.08
C LEU A 4 -16.78 7.90 -8.40
N LYS A 5 -16.72 6.67 -8.92
CA LYS A 5 -17.38 5.51 -8.29
C LYS A 5 -16.81 5.20 -6.91
N THR A 6 -15.52 5.43 -6.72
CA THR A 6 -14.83 5.20 -5.44
C THR A 6 -15.26 6.23 -4.39
N LEU A 7 -15.35 7.52 -4.79
CA LEU A 7 -15.82 8.60 -3.91
C LEU A 7 -17.29 8.46 -3.49
N LYS A 8 -18.13 7.80 -4.29
CA LYS A 8 -19.53 7.51 -3.90
C LYS A 8 -19.67 6.46 -2.81
N ARG A 9 -18.61 5.68 -2.53
CA ARG A 9 -18.63 4.56 -1.56
C ARG A 9 -18.10 4.93 -0.19
N ILE A 10 -17.50 6.11 -0.02
CA ILE A 10 -16.91 6.54 1.24
C ILE A 10 -17.91 7.37 2.05
N SER A 11 -17.82 7.28 3.39
CA SER A 11 -18.64 8.10 4.28
C SER A 11 -18.32 9.59 4.14
N LEU A 12 -19.26 10.47 4.54
CA LEU A 12 -19.05 11.93 4.54
C LEU A 12 -17.83 12.32 5.41
N LYS A 13 -17.66 11.65 6.56
CA LYS A 13 -16.48 11.84 7.44
C LYS A 13 -15.18 11.48 6.73
N SER A 14 -15.15 10.34 6.04
CA SER A 14 -13.97 9.89 5.27
C SER A 14 -13.67 10.85 4.13
N PHE A 15 -14.70 11.37 3.44
CA PHE A 15 -14.56 12.37 2.39
C PHE A 15 -13.90 13.66 2.92
N TRP A 16 -14.39 14.23 4.02
CA TRP A 16 -13.80 15.44 4.59
C TRP A 16 -12.36 15.23 5.08
N THR A 17 -12.06 14.04 5.59
CA THR A 17 -10.69 13.67 5.98
C THR A 17 -9.76 13.63 4.76
N LEU A 18 -10.22 13.05 3.65
CA LEU A 18 -9.48 13.05 2.39
C LEU A 18 -9.28 14.48 1.85
N ALA A 19 -10.33 15.29 1.84
CA ALA A 19 -10.28 16.65 1.34
C ALA A 19 -9.24 17.50 2.09
N LYS A 20 -9.24 17.44 3.44
CA LYS A 20 -8.23 18.12 4.28
C LYS A 20 -6.81 17.62 3.99
N LEU A 21 -6.65 16.31 3.81
CA LEU A 21 -5.35 15.71 3.49
C LEU A 21 -4.83 16.17 2.11
N CYS A 22 -5.68 16.14 1.09
CA CYS A 22 -5.38 16.60 -0.27
C CYS A 22 -5.06 18.10 -0.34
N LEU A 23 -5.77 18.94 0.44
CA LEU A 23 -5.48 20.38 0.53
C LEU A 23 -4.08 20.65 1.09
N ARG A 24 -3.59 19.80 2.00
CA ARG A 24 -2.24 19.93 2.57
C ARG A 24 -1.13 19.51 1.60
N PHE A 25 -1.43 18.60 0.65
CA PHE A 25 -0.46 18.05 -0.29
C PHE A 25 -1.01 17.95 -1.73
N PRO A 26 -1.41 19.07 -2.35
CA PRO A 26 -2.12 19.06 -3.63
C PRO A 26 -1.31 18.41 -4.77
N PHE A 27 0.01 18.64 -4.80
CA PHE A 27 0.89 18.08 -5.83
C PHE A 27 1.10 16.56 -5.71
N PHE A 28 0.72 15.94 -4.60
CA PHE A 28 0.85 14.49 -4.40
C PHE A 28 -0.37 13.69 -4.87
N ILE A 29 -1.48 14.37 -5.20
CA ILE A 29 -2.72 13.72 -5.64
C ILE A 29 -2.50 12.96 -6.95
N PHE A 30 -1.99 13.63 -7.98
CA PHE A 30 -1.77 13.01 -9.30
C PHE A 30 -0.76 11.85 -9.25
N PRO A 31 0.43 12.00 -8.62
CA PRO A 31 1.35 10.89 -8.40
C PRO A 31 0.69 9.69 -7.72
N THR A 32 -0.11 9.93 -6.67
CA THR A 32 -0.80 8.86 -5.93
C THR A 32 -1.79 8.10 -6.81
N LEU A 33 -2.61 8.82 -7.59
CA LEU A 33 -3.57 8.20 -8.52
C LEU A 33 -2.85 7.39 -9.62
N SER A 34 -1.77 7.95 -10.18
CA SER A 34 -0.94 7.27 -11.17
C SER A 34 -0.29 6.01 -10.60
N SER A 35 0.28 6.09 -9.39
CA SER A 35 0.86 4.94 -8.67
C SER A 35 -0.18 3.87 -8.37
N THR A 36 -1.39 4.26 -8.00
CA THR A 36 -2.49 3.30 -7.74
C THR A 36 -2.88 2.55 -9.01
N LYS A 37 -3.04 3.26 -10.14
CA LYS A 37 -3.35 2.60 -11.42
C LYS A 37 -2.25 1.63 -11.84
N GLN A 38 -0.99 2.05 -11.73
CA GLN A 38 0.15 1.22 -12.08
C GLN A 38 0.27 0.00 -11.17
N CYS A 39 0.21 0.17 -9.85
CA CYS A 39 0.26 -0.92 -8.89
C CYS A 39 -0.80 -1.99 -9.19
N MET A 40 -2.05 -1.57 -9.45
CA MET A 40 -3.12 -2.52 -9.80
C MET A 40 -2.82 -3.27 -11.10
N SER A 41 -2.33 -2.58 -12.14
CA SER A 41 -1.97 -3.20 -13.42
C SER A 41 -0.87 -4.24 -13.26
N THR A 42 0.24 -3.87 -12.61
CA THR A 42 1.38 -4.77 -12.37
C THR A 42 1.00 -5.92 -11.45
N SER A 43 0.20 -5.69 -10.42
CA SER A 43 -0.26 -6.78 -9.54
C SER A 43 -1.17 -7.76 -10.28
N THR A 44 -2.03 -7.28 -11.19
CA THR A 44 -2.86 -8.13 -12.05
C THR A 44 -1.99 -8.92 -13.04
N GLU A 45 -0.96 -8.30 -13.60
CA GLU A 45 -0.03 -8.96 -14.53
C GLU A 45 0.75 -10.10 -13.84
N ILE A 46 1.26 -9.87 -12.63
CA ILE A 46 2.09 -10.85 -11.91
C ILE A 46 1.24 -11.94 -11.23
N TYR A 47 0.11 -11.58 -10.64
CA TYR A 47 -0.66 -12.47 -9.74
C TYR A 47 -2.12 -12.69 -10.16
N GLY A 48 -2.55 -12.18 -11.31
CA GLY A 48 -3.93 -12.32 -11.78
C GLY A 48 -4.92 -11.73 -10.77
N ARG A 49 -5.99 -12.45 -10.44
CA ARG A 49 -6.97 -11.98 -9.43
C ARG A 49 -6.60 -12.33 -7.99
N LEU A 50 -5.51 -13.06 -7.75
CA LEU A 50 -5.11 -13.46 -6.39
C LEU A 50 -4.76 -12.27 -5.51
N HIS A 51 -4.26 -11.18 -6.11
CA HIS A 51 -3.93 -9.97 -5.37
C HIS A 51 -5.16 -9.28 -4.76
N TYR A 52 -6.40 -9.67 -5.12
CA TYR A 52 -7.63 -9.16 -4.49
C TYR A 52 -8.04 -9.95 -3.23
N LYS A 53 -7.48 -11.15 -3.02
CA LYS A 53 -7.68 -11.93 -1.79
C LYS A 53 -6.74 -11.42 -0.69
N ASN A 54 -6.61 -12.12 0.43
CA ASN A 54 -5.73 -11.74 1.54
C ASN A 54 -4.39 -12.51 1.60
N GLY A 55 -4.08 -13.31 0.56
CA GLY A 55 -2.86 -14.12 0.48
C GLY A 55 -1.59 -13.35 0.10
N PRO A 56 -0.47 -14.03 -0.20
CA PRO A 56 0.83 -13.38 -0.47
C PRO A 56 0.79 -12.33 -1.60
N ALA A 57 -0.01 -12.57 -2.64
CA ALA A 57 -0.20 -11.61 -3.74
C ALA A 57 -0.77 -10.25 -3.27
N ASN A 58 -1.54 -10.24 -2.19
CA ASN A 58 -2.04 -9.01 -1.56
C ASN A 58 -0.92 -8.28 -0.81
N ALA A 59 -0.08 -9.03 -0.08
CA ALA A 59 1.07 -8.47 0.60
C ALA A 59 2.01 -7.76 -0.38
N PHE A 60 2.29 -8.38 -1.53
CA PHE A 60 3.00 -7.75 -2.65
C PHE A 60 2.34 -6.43 -3.06
N ARG A 61 1.03 -6.46 -3.35
CA ARG A 61 0.26 -5.29 -3.83
C ARG A 61 0.39 -4.12 -2.85
N HIS A 62 0.18 -4.34 -1.56
CA HIS A 62 0.22 -3.30 -0.53
C HIS A 62 1.61 -2.69 -0.38
N ALA A 63 2.65 -3.52 -0.35
CA ALA A 63 4.03 -3.07 -0.27
C ALA A 63 4.43 -2.29 -1.54
N PHE A 64 4.12 -2.83 -2.72
CA PHE A 64 4.41 -2.18 -4.00
C PHE A 64 3.66 -0.85 -4.16
N TRP A 65 2.41 -0.79 -3.71
CA TRP A 65 1.61 0.43 -3.74
C TRP A 65 2.24 1.56 -2.93
N ASN A 66 2.66 1.28 -1.69
CA ASN A 66 3.32 2.27 -0.84
C ASN A 66 4.66 2.70 -1.43
N TYR A 67 5.45 1.76 -1.94
CA TYR A 67 6.70 2.07 -2.64
C TYR A 67 6.47 3.01 -3.83
N LEU A 68 5.51 2.69 -4.71
CA LEU A 68 5.23 3.49 -5.90
C LEU A 68 4.69 4.88 -5.57
N ILE A 69 3.80 5.02 -4.59
CA ILE A 69 3.33 6.36 -4.17
C ILE A 69 4.54 7.17 -3.72
N ALA A 70 5.37 6.61 -2.85
CA ALA A 70 6.51 7.30 -2.29
C ALA A 70 7.54 7.70 -3.37
N LYS A 71 7.94 6.75 -4.23
CA LYS A 71 8.87 6.97 -5.36
C LYS A 71 8.38 8.09 -6.28
N LYS A 72 7.10 8.08 -6.67
CA LYS A 72 6.57 9.13 -7.56
C LYS A 72 6.43 10.46 -6.84
N CYS A 73 5.90 10.51 -5.62
CA CYS A 73 5.81 11.77 -4.85
C CYS A 73 7.19 12.40 -4.61
N PHE A 74 8.22 11.59 -4.39
CA PHE A 74 9.59 12.07 -4.20
C PHE A 74 10.17 12.78 -5.42
N ARG A 75 9.79 12.36 -6.63
CA ARG A 75 10.16 13.07 -7.88
C ARG A 75 9.57 14.49 -7.94
N TRP A 76 8.44 14.73 -7.28
CA TRP A 76 7.80 16.05 -7.21
C TRP A 76 8.31 16.88 -6.04
N ARG A 77 8.66 16.22 -4.94
CA ARG A 77 9.22 16.86 -3.75
C ARG A 77 10.32 15.98 -3.19
N ASN A 78 11.56 16.40 -3.41
CA ASN A 78 12.78 15.72 -2.95
C ASN A 78 12.98 15.86 -1.42
N ASN A 79 11.99 15.43 -0.64
CA ASN A 79 12.00 15.42 0.81
C ASN A 79 11.37 14.12 1.30
N MET A 80 12.22 13.23 1.80
CA MET A 80 11.86 11.86 2.20
C MET A 80 10.78 11.86 3.29
N ASP A 81 10.97 12.64 4.36
CA ASP A 81 10.06 12.65 5.52
C ASP A 81 8.66 13.12 5.14
N VAL A 82 8.57 14.18 4.34
CA VAL A 82 7.28 14.70 3.87
C VAL A 82 6.55 13.68 2.99
N VAL A 83 7.30 12.99 2.11
CA VAL A 83 6.74 11.96 1.25
C VAL A 83 6.24 10.78 2.08
N LEU A 84 7.00 10.30 3.05
CA LEU A 84 6.60 9.19 3.91
C LEU A 84 5.36 9.52 4.76
N VAL A 85 5.30 10.74 5.31
CA VAL A 85 4.12 11.24 6.04
C VAL A 85 2.89 11.27 5.13
N TRP A 86 3.04 11.67 3.88
CA TRP A 86 1.93 11.63 2.92
C TRP A 86 1.49 10.19 2.65
N VAL A 87 2.43 9.32 2.29
CA VAL A 87 2.15 7.92 1.90
C VAL A 87 1.45 7.19 3.03
N GLU A 88 1.94 7.33 4.26
CA GLU A 88 1.28 6.74 5.43
C GLU A 88 -0.13 7.29 5.64
N LYS A 89 -0.32 8.61 5.58
CA LYS A 89 -1.64 9.21 5.80
C LYS A 89 -2.65 8.80 4.74
N ILE A 90 -2.25 8.75 3.47
CA ILE A 90 -3.17 8.43 2.38
C ILE A 90 -3.52 6.94 2.34
N THR A 91 -2.57 6.05 2.65
CA THR A 91 -2.85 4.61 2.71
C THR A 91 -3.59 4.22 3.98
N ASN A 92 -3.26 4.81 5.13
CA ASN A 92 -4.07 4.62 6.35
C ASN A 92 -5.50 5.17 6.17
N TRP A 93 -5.66 6.30 5.46
CA TRP A 93 -7.00 6.78 5.13
C TRP A 93 -7.77 5.76 4.28
N HIS A 94 -7.12 5.15 3.28
CA HIS A 94 -7.74 4.11 2.44
C HIS A 94 -8.21 2.91 3.26
N GLU A 95 -7.36 2.34 4.11
CA GLU A 95 -7.73 1.20 4.97
C GLU A 95 -8.85 1.52 5.98
N ASN A 96 -9.03 2.79 6.34
CA ASN A 96 -10.12 3.24 7.20
C ASN A 96 -11.40 3.57 6.41
N ALA A 97 -11.28 3.99 5.16
CA ALA A 97 -12.41 4.33 4.31
C ALA A 97 -13.12 3.10 3.73
N PHE A 98 -12.40 1.99 3.58
CA PHE A 98 -12.89 0.71 3.09
C PHE A 98 -12.66 -0.36 4.16
N PRO A 99 -13.58 -0.50 5.14
CA PRO A 99 -13.37 -1.38 6.28
C PRO A 99 -13.23 -2.84 5.84
N ASN A 100 -12.25 -3.52 6.44
CA ASN A 100 -11.98 -4.95 6.33
C ASN A 100 -12.10 -5.58 7.73
N ARG A 101 -12.05 -6.91 7.84
CA ARG A 101 -11.90 -7.61 9.13
C ARG A 101 -10.63 -7.12 9.84
N GLU A 102 -10.66 -7.06 11.17
CA GLU A 102 -9.57 -6.47 11.97
C GLU A 102 -8.19 -7.07 11.66
N LEU A 103 -8.08 -8.39 11.55
CA LEU A 103 -6.81 -9.05 11.21
C LEU A 103 -6.31 -8.68 9.81
N ALA A 104 -7.21 -8.66 8.81
CA ALA A 104 -6.87 -8.29 7.44
C ALA A 104 -6.41 -6.83 7.35
N LYS A 105 -7.09 -5.93 8.09
CA LYS A 105 -6.65 -4.53 8.21
C LYS A 105 -5.27 -4.40 8.86
N LYS A 106 -4.97 -5.15 9.92
CA LYS A 106 -3.64 -5.17 10.55
C LYS A 106 -2.56 -5.66 9.58
N MET A 107 -2.85 -6.72 8.82
CA MET A 107 -2.00 -7.25 7.76
C MET A 107 -1.72 -6.19 6.67
N ASP A 108 -2.76 -5.52 6.16
CA ASP A 108 -2.63 -4.49 5.13
C ASP A 108 -1.81 -3.28 5.63
N LEU A 109 -2.05 -2.83 6.87
CA LEU A 109 -1.27 -1.75 7.50
C LEU A 109 0.21 -2.11 7.70
N HIS A 110 0.50 -3.36 8.09
CA HIS A 110 1.87 -3.86 8.22
C HIS A 110 2.58 -3.89 6.87
N ASN A 111 1.97 -4.49 5.85
CA ASN A 111 2.55 -4.56 4.51
C ASN A 111 2.71 -3.16 3.89
N ASN A 112 1.79 -2.24 4.17
CA ASN A 112 1.93 -0.82 3.80
C ASN A 112 3.21 -0.21 4.42
N LYS A 113 3.49 -0.48 5.70
CA LYS A 113 4.70 -0.03 6.39
C LYS A 113 5.96 -0.63 5.76
N ILE A 114 5.97 -1.92 5.44
CA ILE A 114 7.08 -2.58 4.73
C ILE A 114 7.34 -1.89 3.39
N GLY A 115 6.31 -1.59 2.61
CA GLY A 115 6.46 -0.86 1.34
C GLY A 115 7.10 0.52 1.49
N ARG A 116 6.79 1.24 2.58
CA ARG A 116 7.46 2.51 2.91
C ARG A 116 8.93 2.32 3.28
N ALA A 117 9.25 1.29 4.07
CA ALA A 117 10.63 0.95 4.44
C ALA A 117 11.47 0.59 3.20
N ILE A 118 10.91 -0.22 2.29
CA ILE A 118 11.55 -0.56 1.00
C ILE A 118 11.85 0.70 0.19
N PHE A 119 10.94 1.68 0.17
CA PHE A 119 11.24 2.95 -0.48
C PHE A 119 12.43 3.66 0.16
N GLN A 120 12.51 3.72 1.49
CA GLN A 120 13.65 4.34 2.17
C GLN A 120 14.98 3.66 1.83
N GLU A 121 15.00 2.33 1.80
CA GLU A 121 16.19 1.53 1.52
C GLU A 121 16.57 1.51 0.04
N HIS A 122 15.60 1.67 -0.87
CA HIS A 122 15.77 1.44 -2.31
C HIS A 122 15.27 2.60 -3.17
N PHE A 123 15.23 3.83 -2.64
CA PHE A 123 14.69 4.99 -3.37
C PHE A 123 15.43 5.30 -4.68
N SER A 124 16.66 4.82 -4.86
CA SER A 124 17.45 4.97 -6.10
C SER A 124 17.24 3.84 -7.11
N LYS A 125 16.73 2.67 -6.69
CA LYS A 125 16.51 1.52 -7.59
C LYS A 125 15.44 1.80 -8.64
N LEU A 126 15.55 1.10 -9.77
CA LEU A 126 14.51 1.07 -10.79
C LEU A 126 13.29 0.30 -10.26
N GLU A 127 12.12 0.61 -10.82
CA GLU A 127 10.87 -0.05 -10.41
C GLU A 127 10.91 -1.57 -10.65
N SER A 128 11.50 -2.04 -11.75
CA SER A 128 11.69 -3.47 -12.03
C SER A 128 12.52 -4.18 -10.97
N GLN A 129 13.63 -3.57 -10.54
CA GLN A 129 14.49 -4.13 -9.49
C GLN A 129 13.77 -4.22 -8.14
N VAL A 130 12.87 -3.28 -7.84
CA VAL A 130 12.06 -3.34 -6.62
C VAL A 130 10.93 -4.36 -6.74
N ILE A 131 10.39 -4.58 -7.93
CA ILE A 131 9.47 -5.70 -8.18
C ILE A 131 10.17 -7.02 -7.87
N ASP A 132 11.41 -7.22 -8.30
CA ASP A 132 12.15 -8.47 -8.02
C ASP A 132 12.36 -8.67 -6.51
N VAL A 133 12.79 -7.62 -5.79
CA VAL A 133 12.90 -7.64 -4.32
C VAL A 133 11.56 -8.01 -3.67
N LEU A 134 10.47 -7.37 -4.10
CA LEU A 134 9.15 -7.62 -3.54
C LEU A 134 8.64 -9.03 -3.86
N ARG A 135 8.97 -9.60 -5.02
CA ARG A 135 8.62 -10.98 -5.37
C ARG A 135 9.33 -11.97 -4.47
N GLU A 136 10.62 -11.75 -4.19
CA GLU A 136 11.38 -12.57 -3.24
C GLU A 136 10.83 -12.45 -1.81
N MET A 137 10.50 -11.23 -1.36
CA MET A 137 9.85 -11.05 -0.06
C MET A 137 8.47 -11.72 -0.02
N THR A 138 7.76 -11.77 -1.14
CA THR A 138 6.44 -12.40 -1.24
C THR A 138 6.52 -13.92 -1.20
N SER A 139 7.55 -14.53 -1.81
CA SER A 139 7.78 -15.98 -1.70
C SER A 139 8.16 -16.41 -0.28
N ASN A 140 8.73 -15.49 0.51
CA ASN A 140 9.10 -15.70 1.90
C ASN A 140 8.09 -15.08 2.89
N ALA A 141 6.90 -14.71 2.41
CA ALA A 141 5.89 -14.08 3.27
C ALA A 141 5.41 -15.06 4.35
N ILE A 142 5.09 -14.53 5.53
CA ILE A 142 4.69 -15.33 6.70
C ILE A 142 3.16 -15.32 6.83
N LYS A 143 2.55 -16.50 6.99
CA LYS A 143 1.14 -16.60 7.35
C LYS A 143 0.97 -16.15 8.80
N ILE A 144 0.01 -15.27 9.06
CA ILE A 144 -0.28 -14.76 10.40
C ILE A 144 -1.72 -15.10 10.81
N ASP A 145 -1.97 -15.02 12.11
CA ASP A 145 -3.27 -15.19 12.75
C ASP A 145 -3.50 -14.10 13.82
N VAL A 146 -4.56 -14.25 14.61
CA VAL A 146 -4.95 -13.27 15.64
C VAL A 146 -3.98 -13.20 16.83
N GLU A 147 -3.23 -14.27 17.09
CA GLU A 147 -2.27 -14.38 18.20
C GLU A 147 -0.85 -13.94 17.80
N THR A 148 -0.64 -13.67 16.51
CA THR A 148 0.67 -13.30 15.98
C THR A 148 1.17 -11.97 16.56
N ASP A 149 2.37 -12.01 17.16
CA ASP A 149 3.11 -10.82 17.55
C ASP A 149 3.83 -10.20 16.34
N PHE A 150 3.34 -9.04 15.90
CA PHE A 150 3.89 -8.28 14.77
C PHE A 150 5.31 -7.77 15.02
N THR A 151 5.80 -7.75 16.27
CA THR A 151 7.20 -7.40 16.57
C THR A 151 8.18 -8.44 16.05
N LEU A 152 7.74 -9.70 15.94
CA LEU A 152 8.56 -10.83 15.46
C LEU A 152 8.65 -10.88 13.93
N VAL A 153 7.67 -10.28 13.23
CA VAL A 153 7.58 -10.27 11.75
C VAL A 153 7.79 -8.88 11.15
N LYS A 154 8.47 -7.99 11.89
CA LYS A 154 8.62 -6.56 11.58
C LYS A 154 9.26 -6.24 10.22
N ASN A 155 10.00 -7.19 9.62
CA ASN A 155 10.74 -7.00 8.36
C ASN A 155 10.24 -7.95 7.25
N GLN A 156 9.16 -8.69 7.49
CA GLN A 156 8.61 -9.67 6.56
C GLN A 156 7.27 -9.18 6.03
N LEU A 157 6.98 -9.52 4.77
CA LEU A 157 5.61 -9.46 4.29
C LEU A 157 4.78 -10.52 5.00
N VAL A 158 3.55 -10.18 5.34
CA VAL A 158 2.63 -11.06 6.05
C VAL A 158 1.34 -11.24 5.27
N TYR A 159 0.71 -12.39 5.41
CA TYR A 159 -0.55 -12.68 4.75
C TYR A 159 -1.48 -13.49 5.64
N ILE A 160 -2.75 -13.52 5.28
CA ILE A 160 -3.72 -14.46 5.85
C ILE A 160 -4.33 -15.31 4.73
N ILE A 161 -4.81 -16.50 5.09
CA ILE A 161 -5.66 -17.29 4.21
C ILE A 161 -7.03 -17.21 4.84
N GLU A 162 -7.96 -16.53 4.20
CA GLU A 162 -9.36 -16.67 4.56
C GLU A 162 -9.81 -18.01 3.98
N ASP A 163 -10.38 -18.88 4.83
CA ASP A 163 -11.11 -20.04 4.36
C ASP A 163 -12.28 -19.54 3.49
N GLU A 164 -12.43 -20.13 2.30
CA GLU A 164 -13.45 -19.74 1.30
C GLU A 164 -14.88 -19.89 1.80
#